data_AF-A0A9P5EID0-F1
#
_entry.id   AF-A0A9P5EID0-F1
#
_cell.length_a   1.000
_cell.length_b   1.000
_cell.length_c   1.000
_cell.angle_alpha   90.00
_cell.angle_beta   90.00
_cell.angle_gamma   90.00
#
_symmetry.space_group_name_H-M   'P 1'
#
loop_
_entity.id
_entity.type
_entity.pdbx_description
1 polymer ?
#
loop_
_entity_poly.entity_id
_entity_poly.type
_entity_poly.pdbx_seq_one_letter_code
_entity_poly.pdbx_strand_id
1 'polypeptide(L)'
;MSASLIWNNQNGTLAINRDNLRDFYAQSLQNYIPSVCFQVQAHCDVHHMINVAMSADISPGGQPNISEVSGETVLSYSYSDQSHEGAGINDNMGSLTVGTNYNMNIQFTNANGAANVVITQHLVINYDTKMFETESSGNAVDKTIVDTYTLTVDESGNLGVGVDPVITDNSTAPGEGFQDFFTGSDGFMRALRSGGDALQGTSVLNIPLSFPDGQTSTLSSVQFSDNQDLVASVA
;
A
#
# COMPACT_ATOMS: atom_id res chain seq x y z
N MET A 1 3.05 59.84 8.69
CA MET A 1 2.36 58.53 8.74
C MET A 1 2.73 57.80 7.46
N SER A 2 3.56 56.76 7.58
CA SER A 2 4.07 55.97 6.46
C SER A 2 3.01 54.96 6.04
N ALA A 3 2.46 55.11 4.83
CA ALA A 3 1.68 54.05 4.21
C ALA A 3 2.67 53.02 3.64
N SER A 4 2.76 51.83 4.25
CA SER A 4 3.45 50.72 3.62
C SER A 4 2.54 50.16 2.53
N LEU A 5 2.94 50.29 1.26
CA LEU A 5 2.38 49.48 0.19
C LEU A 5 2.84 48.03 0.40
N ILE A 6 1.89 47.16 0.73
CA ILE A 6 2.07 45.71 0.62
C ILE A 6 1.78 45.38 -0.85
N TRP A 7 2.82 45.07 -1.61
CA TRP A 7 2.69 44.50 -2.95
C TRP A 7 2.31 43.03 -2.79
N ASN A 8 1.05 42.68 -3.09
CA ASN A 8 0.69 41.29 -3.32
C ASN A 8 1.25 40.88 -4.69
N ASN A 9 2.48 40.36 -4.72
CA ASN A 9 3.13 39.78 -5.90
C ASN A 9 2.52 38.40 -6.26
N GLN A 10 1.21 38.34 -6.49
CA GLN A 10 0.57 37.15 -7.06
C GLN A 10 -0.11 37.57 -8.36
N ASN A 11 0.50 37.22 -9.49
CA ASN A 11 0.00 37.54 -10.83
C ASN A 11 -1.05 36.52 -11.31
N GLY A 12 -1.21 35.39 -10.62
CA GLY A 12 -2.25 34.41 -10.88
C GLY A 12 -2.23 33.22 -9.93
N THR A 13 -3.28 32.41 -9.98
CA THR A 13 -3.41 31.17 -9.23
C THR A 13 -3.75 30.04 -10.20
N LEU A 14 -2.99 28.95 -10.13
CA LEU A 14 -3.29 27.69 -10.79
C LEU A 14 -3.88 26.74 -9.77
N ALA A 15 -4.91 26.00 -10.15
CA ALA A 15 -5.53 25.00 -9.30
C ALA A 15 -5.77 23.71 -10.08
N ILE A 16 -5.38 22.58 -9.51
CA ILE A 16 -5.74 21.24 -9.98
C ILE A 16 -6.82 20.73 -9.04
N ASN A 17 -7.97 20.40 -9.63
CA ASN A 17 -9.08 19.84 -8.87
C ASN A 17 -8.69 18.52 -8.18
N ARG A 18 -9.15 18.35 -6.94
CA ARG A 18 -8.94 17.16 -6.12
C ARG A 18 -9.22 15.86 -6.88
N ASP A 19 -10.35 15.77 -7.57
CA ASP A 19 -10.81 14.54 -8.22
C ASP A 19 -9.92 14.21 -9.41
N ASN A 20 -9.50 15.22 -10.18
CA ASN A 20 -8.54 15.02 -11.28
C ASN A 20 -7.19 14.48 -10.78
N LEU A 21 -6.68 15.01 -9.67
CA LEU A 21 -5.41 14.55 -9.09
C LEU A 21 -5.54 13.13 -8.53
N ARG A 22 -6.65 12.83 -7.84
CA ARG A 22 -6.98 11.49 -7.36
C ARG A 22 -7.07 10.48 -8.50
N ASP A 23 -7.78 10.82 -9.57
CA ASP A 23 -7.98 9.94 -10.73
C ASP A 23 -6.65 9.67 -11.46
N PHE A 24 -5.76 10.67 -11.49
CA PHE A 24 -4.39 10.48 -11.97
C PHE A 24 -3.64 9.40 -11.15
N TYR A 25 -3.72 9.44 -9.82
CA TYR A 25 -3.12 8.39 -8.98
C TYR A 25 -3.77 7.04 -9.21
N ALA A 26 -5.11 6.98 -9.29
CA ALA A 26 -5.83 5.75 -9.54
C ALA A 26 -5.40 5.08 -10.86
N GLN A 27 -5.26 5.87 -11.93
CA GLN A 27 -4.78 5.40 -13.23
C GLN A 27 -3.31 4.96 -13.19
N SER A 28 -2.46 5.70 -12.47
CA SER A 28 -1.04 5.37 -12.34
C SER A 28 -0.82 4.07 -11.58
N LEU A 29 -1.70 3.76 -10.63
CA LEU A 29 -1.66 2.58 -9.77
C LEU A 29 -2.40 1.35 -10.34
N GLN A 30 -3.15 1.50 -11.43
CA GLN A 30 -4.09 0.47 -11.91
C GLN A 30 -3.45 -0.91 -12.16
N ASN A 31 -2.18 -0.96 -12.56
CA ASN A 31 -1.44 -2.20 -12.81
C ASN A 31 -0.72 -2.72 -11.56
N TYR A 32 -0.38 -1.83 -10.64
CA TYR A 32 0.35 -2.17 -9.43
C TYR A 32 -0.58 -2.81 -8.39
N ILE A 33 -1.77 -2.25 -8.16
CA ILE A 33 -2.65 -2.73 -7.08
C ILE A 33 -3.03 -4.21 -7.24
N PRO A 34 -3.42 -4.72 -8.43
CA PRO A 34 -3.70 -6.15 -8.59
C PRO A 34 -2.47 -7.04 -8.34
N SER A 35 -1.25 -6.53 -8.51
CA SER A 35 -0.02 -7.30 -8.28
C SER A 35 0.27 -7.57 -6.79
N VAL A 36 -0.33 -6.78 -5.90
CA VAL A 36 -0.20 -6.90 -4.44
C VAL A 36 -1.49 -7.34 -3.74
N CYS A 37 -2.58 -7.50 -4.50
CA CYS A 37 -3.80 -8.14 -4.04
C CYS A 37 -3.71 -9.65 -4.33
N PHE A 38 -3.34 -10.42 -3.31
CA PHE A 38 -3.06 -11.85 -3.47
C PHE A 38 -4.29 -12.72 -3.29
N GLN A 39 -4.50 -13.69 -4.16
CA GLN A 39 -5.40 -14.81 -3.90
C GLN A 39 -4.62 -15.89 -3.16
N VAL A 40 -5.26 -16.53 -2.18
CA VAL A 40 -4.63 -17.57 -1.37
C VAL A 40 -5.41 -18.87 -1.50
N GLN A 41 -4.69 -19.98 -1.55
CA GLN A 41 -5.27 -21.31 -1.54
C GLN A 41 -4.55 -22.18 -0.53
N ALA A 42 -5.29 -22.66 0.48
CA ALA A 42 -4.78 -23.61 1.45
C ALA A 42 -4.93 -25.04 0.90
N HIS A 43 -3.94 -25.88 1.19
CA HIS A 43 -3.92 -27.30 0.86
C HIS A 43 -3.56 -28.13 2.09
N CYS A 44 -4.39 -29.13 2.39
CA CYS A 44 -4.22 -30.02 3.53
C CYS A 44 -4.59 -31.47 3.17
N ASP A 45 -3.58 -32.28 2.89
CA ASP A 45 -3.74 -33.66 2.40
C ASP A 45 -3.29 -34.70 3.41
N VAL A 46 -3.95 -35.87 3.41
CA VAL A 46 -3.53 -37.03 4.22
C VAL A 46 -2.86 -38.07 3.33
N HIS A 47 -1.60 -38.36 3.64
CA HIS A 47 -0.85 -39.47 3.06
C HIS A 47 -0.71 -40.64 4.05
N HIS A 48 -0.84 -41.86 3.54
CA HIS A 48 -0.63 -43.10 4.31
C HIS A 48 -1.34 -43.12 5.68
N MET A 49 -2.60 -42.66 5.71
CA MET A 49 -3.52 -42.69 6.87
C MET A 49 -3.17 -41.83 8.09
N ILE A 50 -1.96 -41.30 8.24
CA ILE A 50 -1.57 -40.48 9.42
C ILE A 50 -0.70 -39.26 9.11
N ASN A 51 -0.10 -39.16 7.93
CA ASN A 51 0.80 -38.06 7.60
C ASN A 51 -0.01 -36.94 6.95
N VAL A 52 -0.15 -35.82 7.65
CA VAL A 52 -0.77 -34.62 7.09
C VAL A 52 0.31 -33.80 6.40
N ALA A 53 0.12 -33.51 5.12
CA ALA A 53 0.94 -32.57 4.36
C ALA A 53 0.15 -31.28 4.15
N MET A 54 0.79 -30.14 4.38
CA MET A 54 0.18 -28.83 4.21
C MET A 54 1.01 -28.00 3.23
N SER A 55 0.33 -27.28 2.36
CA SER A 55 0.92 -26.30 1.45
C SER A 55 -0.04 -25.15 1.22
N ALA A 56 0.47 -24.05 0.68
CA ALA A 56 -0.39 -22.97 0.22
C ALA A 56 0.16 -22.38 -1.06
N ASP A 57 -0.76 -21.98 -1.92
CA ASP A 57 -0.47 -21.22 -3.12
C ASP A 57 -0.89 -19.76 -2.90
N ILE A 58 -0.04 -18.86 -3.38
CA ILE A 58 -0.29 -17.41 -3.39
C ILE A 58 -0.10 -16.93 -4.81
N SER A 59 -1.12 -16.28 -5.37
CA SER A 59 -1.08 -15.73 -6.71
C SER A 59 -1.54 -14.27 -6.71
N PRO A 60 -0.90 -13.36 -7.45
CA PRO A 60 -1.41 -12.00 -7.63
C PRO A 60 -2.65 -11.99 -8.54
N GLY A 61 -3.40 -10.88 -8.54
CA GLY A 61 -4.51 -10.64 -9.46
C GLY A 61 -5.86 -10.38 -8.79
N GLY A 62 -5.90 -10.34 -7.46
CA GLY A 62 -7.06 -9.94 -6.69
C GLY A 62 -7.56 -8.55 -7.11
N GLN A 63 -8.88 -8.37 -7.09
CA GLN A 63 -9.52 -7.10 -7.42
C GLN A 63 -9.90 -6.37 -6.13
N PRO A 64 -9.24 -5.24 -5.80
CA PRO A 64 -9.55 -4.50 -4.59
C PRO A 64 -10.93 -3.84 -4.68
N ASN A 65 -11.54 -3.64 -3.52
CA ASN A 65 -12.59 -2.65 -3.37
C ASN A 65 -11.95 -1.26 -3.38
N ILE A 66 -12.57 -0.34 -4.12
CA ILE A 66 -12.12 1.05 -4.23
C ILE A 66 -13.18 1.93 -3.56
N SER A 67 -12.75 2.81 -2.67
CA SER A 67 -13.62 3.83 -2.08
C SER A 67 -13.01 5.22 -2.23
N GLU A 68 -13.84 6.14 -2.72
CA GLU A 68 -13.55 7.56 -2.72
C GLU A 68 -14.04 8.14 -1.38
N VAL A 69 -13.16 8.82 -0.68
CA VAL A 69 -13.43 9.32 0.67
C VAL A 69 -13.36 10.85 0.66
N SER A 70 -14.19 11.49 1.49
CA SER A 70 -14.11 12.94 1.74
C SER A 70 -13.09 13.26 2.83
N GLY A 71 -12.48 14.44 2.78
CA GLY A 71 -11.43 14.84 3.73
C GLY A 71 -10.02 14.55 3.23
N GLU A 72 -9.04 14.38 4.11
CA GLU A 72 -7.63 14.24 3.68
C GLU A 72 -7.36 12.97 2.89
N THR A 73 -7.96 11.85 3.29
CA THR A 73 -7.93 10.61 2.49
C THR A 73 -8.81 10.80 1.27
N VAL A 74 -8.21 10.70 0.09
CA VAL A 74 -8.88 10.92 -1.20
C VAL A 74 -9.25 9.62 -1.90
N LEU A 75 -8.50 8.56 -1.63
CA LEU A 75 -8.67 7.26 -2.25
C LEU A 75 -8.22 6.16 -1.29
N SER A 76 -9.02 5.12 -1.19
CA SER A 76 -8.73 3.94 -0.40
C SER A 76 -8.95 2.68 -1.24
N TYR A 77 -8.01 1.75 -1.12
CA TYR A 77 -8.11 0.40 -1.64
C TYR A 77 -8.16 -0.57 -0.46
N SER A 78 -9.06 -1.54 -0.51
CA SER A 78 -9.08 -2.64 0.44
C SER A 78 -9.33 -3.96 -0.26
N TYR A 79 -8.60 -4.98 0.14
CA TYR A 79 -8.71 -6.31 -0.42
C TYR A 79 -8.46 -7.33 0.68
N SER A 80 -9.24 -8.42 0.65
CA SER A 80 -9.01 -9.56 1.50
C SER A 80 -9.39 -10.84 0.77
N ASP A 81 -8.65 -11.91 1.09
CA ASP A 81 -8.97 -13.26 0.65
C ASP A 81 -8.56 -14.25 1.73
N GLN A 82 -9.25 -15.38 1.80
CA GLN A 82 -8.98 -16.41 2.78
C GLN A 82 -9.37 -17.78 2.22
N SER A 83 -8.52 -18.76 2.48
CA SER A 83 -8.75 -20.15 2.13
C SER A 83 -8.53 -21.05 3.33
N HIS A 84 -9.30 -22.13 3.38
CA HIS A 84 -9.25 -23.12 4.43
C HIS A 84 -9.39 -24.51 3.81
N GLU A 85 -8.51 -25.43 4.21
CA GLU A 85 -8.63 -26.85 3.89
C GLU A 85 -8.30 -27.71 5.11
N GLY A 86 -9.00 -28.83 5.23
CA GLY A 86 -8.93 -29.72 6.38
C GLY A 86 -8.80 -31.18 5.99
N ALA A 87 -8.11 -31.92 6.83
CA ALA A 87 -7.75 -33.32 6.70
C ALA A 87 -8.48 -34.17 7.76
N GLY A 88 -9.08 -35.27 7.32
CA GLY A 88 -9.81 -36.20 8.20
C GLY A 88 -11.29 -35.85 8.36
N ILE A 89 -11.96 -36.48 9.32
CA ILE A 89 -13.37 -36.20 9.61
C ILE A 89 -13.43 -34.98 10.52
N ASN A 90 -14.02 -33.88 10.05
CA ASN A 90 -14.09 -32.60 10.75
C ASN A 90 -12.70 -32.04 11.10
N ASP A 91 -11.76 -32.11 10.14
CA ASP A 91 -10.40 -31.55 10.23
C ASP A 91 -9.57 -32.08 11.40
N ASN A 92 -9.97 -33.25 11.93
CA ASN A 92 -9.41 -33.82 13.15
C ASN A 92 -7.97 -34.32 13.01
N MET A 93 -7.51 -34.54 11.78
CA MET A 93 -6.12 -34.91 11.52
C MET A 93 -5.27 -33.65 11.30
N GLY A 94 -5.83 -32.65 10.62
CA GLY A 94 -5.25 -31.33 10.57
C GLY A 94 -6.06 -30.34 9.75
N SER A 95 -5.71 -29.06 9.86
CA SER A 95 -6.29 -27.98 9.06
C SER A 95 -5.26 -26.93 8.76
N LEU A 96 -5.44 -26.26 7.64
CA LEU A 96 -4.71 -25.06 7.26
C LEU A 96 -5.70 -23.98 6.86
N THR A 97 -5.56 -22.81 7.47
CA THR A 97 -6.19 -21.58 7.02
C THR A 97 -5.09 -20.62 6.62
N VAL A 98 -5.20 -20.01 5.45
CA VAL A 98 -4.32 -18.92 5.01
C VAL A 98 -5.19 -17.73 4.64
N GLY A 99 -4.79 -16.55 5.09
CA GLY A 99 -5.50 -15.31 4.83
C GLY A 99 -4.55 -14.22 4.35
N THR A 100 -5.09 -13.28 3.60
CA THR A 100 -4.39 -12.08 3.18
C THR A 100 -5.29 -10.87 3.28
N ASN A 101 -4.72 -9.75 3.70
CA ASN A 101 -5.37 -8.46 3.77
C ASN A 101 -4.42 -7.41 3.21
N TYR A 102 -4.92 -6.61 2.28
CA TYR A 102 -4.19 -5.49 1.71
C TYR A 102 -5.04 -4.23 1.81
N ASN A 103 -4.44 -3.15 2.32
CA ASN A 103 -5.05 -1.83 2.38
C ASN A 103 -4.07 -0.80 1.84
N MET A 104 -4.57 0.14 1.04
CA MET A 104 -3.81 1.33 0.63
C MET A 104 -4.67 2.58 0.80
N ASN A 105 -4.11 3.62 1.41
CA ASN A 105 -4.73 4.94 1.51
C ASN A 105 -3.84 5.98 0.84
N ILE A 106 -4.47 6.88 0.07
CA ILE A 106 -3.84 8.06 -0.52
C ILE A 106 -4.43 9.29 0.18
N GLN A 107 -3.56 10.15 0.72
CA GLN A 107 -3.96 11.34 1.44
C GLN A 107 -3.31 12.60 0.85
N PHE A 108 -4.08 13.69 0.76
CA PHE A 108 -3.57 15.01 0.43
C PHE A 108 -3.56 15.87 1.69
N THR A 109 -2.37 16.29 2.12
CA THR A 109 -2.17 17.00 3.38
C THR A 109 -1.24 18.19 3.23
N ASN A 110 -1.41 19.20 4.09
CA ASN A 110 -0.41 20.25 4.27
C ASN A 110 0.31 20.00 5.59
N ALA A 111 1.40 19.24 5.57
CA ALA A 111 2.17 18.93 6.77
C ALA A 111 3.47 19.73 6.76
N ASN A 112 3.82 20.32 7.91
CA ASN A 112 5.02 21.12 8.09
C ASN A 112 5.16 22.30 7.10
N GLY A 113 4.03 22.86 6.63
CA GLY A 113 4.02 23.98 5.69
C GLY A 113 4.28 23.60 4.23
N ALA A 114 4.29 22.30 3.90
CA ALA A 114 4.42 21.81 2.53
C ALA A 114 3.21 20.95 2.13
N ALA A 115 2.86 20.98 0.84
CA ALA A 115 1.91 20.04 0.28
C ALA A 115 2.54 18.64 0.19
N ASN A 116 1.87 17.65 0.78
CA ASN A 116 2.30 16.26 0.76
C ASN A 116 1.19 15.38 0.20
N VAL A 117 1.59 14.43 -0.65
CA VAL A 117 0.77 13.24 -0.92
C VAL A 117 1.34 12.08 -0.12
N VAL A 118 0.53 11.49 0.74
CA VAL A 118 0.95 10.35 1.58
C VAL A 118 0.25 9.11 1.08
N ILE A 119 1.04 8.12 0.66
CA ILE A 119 0.53 6.80 0.25
C ILE A 119 0.94 5.80 1.32
N THR A 120 -0.02 5.28 2.06
CA THR A 120 0.19 4.23 3.07
C THR A 120 -0.32 2.91 2.55
N GLN A 121 0.56 1.91 2.46
CA GLN A 121 0.26 0.54 2.06
C GLN A 121 0.45 -0.37 3.27
N HIS A 122 -0.46 -1.32 3.48
CA HIS A 122 -0.35 -2.33 4.53
C HIS A 122 -0.77 -3.69 3.98
N LEU A 123 0.14 -4.65 4.04
CA LEU A 123 -0.07 -6.04 3.62
C LEU A 123 0.14 -6.98 4.79
N VAL A 124 -0.85 -7.84 5.03
CA VAL A 124 -0.77 -8.94 5.99
C VAL A 124 -1.03 -10.24 5.27
N ILE A 125 -0.15 -11.22 5.39
CA ILE A 125 -0.38 -12.62 5.01
C ILE A 125 -0.24 -13.44 6.28
N ASN A 126 -1.34 -14.07 6.70
CA ASN A 126 -1.42 -14.83 7.93
C ASN A 126 -1.76 -16.29 7.66
N TYR A 127 -1.47 -17.12 8.65
CA TYR A 127 -1.83 -18.52 8.61
C TYR A 127 -2.24 -19.03 9.98
N ASP A 128 -3.03 -20.08 9.97
CA ASP A 128 -3.40 -20.90 11.12
C ASP A 128 -3.31 -22.37 10.69
N THR A 129 -2.51 -23.15 11.41
CA THR A 129 -2.23 -24.55 11.12
C THR A 129 -2.54 -25.37 12.36
N LYS A 130 -3.16 -26.52 12.13
CA LYS A 130 -3.43 -27.50 13.17
C LYS A 130 -3.08 -28.88 12.67
N MET A 131 -2.36 -29.66 13.47
CA MET A 131 -2.13 -31.07 13.21
C MET A 131 -2.31 -31.84 14.53
N PHE A 132 -3.29 -32.72 14.56
CA PHE A 132 -3.78 -33.38 15.78
C PHE A 132 -4.08 -32.35 16.90
N GLU A 133 -3.34 -32.42 18.02
CA GLU A 133 -3.51 -31.55 19.19
C GLU A 133 -2.58 -30.32 19.18
N THR A 134 -1.79 -30.14 18.13
CA THR A 134 -0.82 -29.03 18.03
C THR A 134 -1.30 -28.00 17.02
N GLU A 135 -1.22 -26.73 17.41
CA GLU A 135 -1.65 -25.58 16.63
C GLU A 135 -0.50 -24.57 16.52
N SER A 136 -0.42 -23.88 15.39
CA SER A 136 0.52 -22.78 15.16
C SER A 136 -0.12 -21.76 14.24
N SER A 137 0.00 -20.48 14.60
CA SER A 137 -0.52 -19.37 13.80
C SER A 137 0.42 -18.17 13.86
N GLY A 138 0.27 -17.26 12.90
CA GLY A 138 1.04 -16.02 12.87
C GLY A 138 0.93 -15.26 11.56
N ASN A 139 1.62 -14.12 11.51
CA ASN A 139 1.74 -13.29 10.31
C ASN A 139 3.05 -13.64 9.62
N ALA A 140 2.97 -14.33 8.48
CA ALA A 140 4.12 -14.59 7.62
C ALA A 140 4.64 -13.30 6.97
N VAL A 141 3.74 -12.37 6.68
CA VAL A 141 4.01 -11.00 6.24
C VAL A 141 3.12 -10.07 7.05
N ASP A 142 3.70 -9.00 7.59
CA ASP A 142 2.99 -7.84 8.13
C ASP A 142 3.85 -6.61 7.86
N LYS A 143 3.69 -6.05 6.65
CA LYS A 143 4.53 -4.96 6.15
C LYS A 143 3.70 -3.73 5.87
N THR A 144 4.19 -2.60 6.35
CA THR A 144 3.65 -1.27 6.07
C THR A 144 4.69 -0.45 5.33
N ILE A 145 4.30 0.15 4.21
CA ILE A 145 5.13 1.13 3.49
C ILE A 145 4.37 2.46 3.46
N VAL A 146 5.01 3.52 3.95
CA VAL A 146 4.50 4.88 3.90
C VAL A 146 5.40 5.69 2.98
N ASP A 147 4.90 6.03 1.79
CA ASP A 147 5.58 6.92 0.85
C ASP A 147 5.04 8.34 1.04
N THR A 148 5.91 9.29 1.41
CA THR A 148 5.54 10.70 1.50
C THR A 148 6.14 11.47 0.34
N TYR A 149 5.28 11.99 -0.54
CA TYR A 149 5.64 12.83 -1.68
C TYR A 149 5.50 14.29 -1.29
N THR A 150 6.61 14.98 -1.04
CA THR A 150 6.61 16.42 -0.74
C THR A 150 6.71 17.21 -2.04
N LEU A 151 5.67 18.00 -2.31
CA LEU A 151 5.62 18.90 -3.46
C LEU A 151 6.35 20.20 -3.10
N THR A 152 7.33 20.56 -3.92
CA THR A 152 8.16 21.76 -3.71
C THR A 152 8.24 22.57 -5.00
N VAL A 153 8.54 23.87 -4.86
CA VAL A 153 8.87 24.71 -6.01
C VAL A 153 10.38 24.97 -5.95
N ASP A 154 11.09 24.66 -7.02
CA ASP A 154 12.54 24.87 -7.10
C ASP A 154 12.90 26.35 -7.35
N GLU A 155 14.20 26.66 -7.30
CA GLU A 155 14.70 28.02 -7.54
C GLU A 155 14.41 28.55 -8.95
N SER A 156 14.06 27.66 -9.90
CA SER A 156 13.67 28.00 -11.26
C SER A 156 12.15 28.17 -11.42
N GLY A 157 11.38 28.01 -10.35
CA GLY A 157 9.92 28.13 -10.36
C GLY A 157 9.20 26.88 -10.88
N ASN A 158 9.88 25.73 -10.97
CA ASN A 158 9.30 24.45 -11.39
C ASN A 158 8.80 23.65 -10.20
N LEU A 159 7.77 22.82 -10.41
CA LEU A 159 7.32 21.89 -9.39
C LEU A 159 8.23 20.66 -9.33
N GLY A 160 8.86 20.44 -8.19
CA GLY A 160 9.62 19.24 -7.85
C GLY A 160 8.88 18.34 -6.88
N VAL A 161 9.23 17.06 -6.89
CA VAL A 161 8.67 16.05 -5.98
C VAL A 161 9.82 15.31 -5.31
N GLY A 162 9.87 15.34 -3.97
CA GLY A 162 10.74 14.49 -3.16
C GLY A 162 9.95 13.32 -2.57
N VAL A 163 10.55 12.14 -2.50
CA VAL A 163 9.94 10.95 -1.88
C VAL A 163 10.82 10.43 -0.77
N ASP A 164 10.20 10.19 0.39
CA ASP A 164 10.82 9.50 1.53
C ASP A 164 9.97 8.27 1.93
N PRO A 165 10.40 7.03 1.58
CA PRO A 165 9.67 5.82 1.91
C PRO A 165 10.08 5.30 3.30
N VAL A 166 9.08 5.09 4.16
CA VAL A 166 9.26 4.44 5.48
C VAL A 166 8.69 3.03 5.44
N ILE A 167 9.52 2.03 5.71
CA ILE A 167 9.12 0.62 5.73
C ILE A 167 9.14 0.11 7.17
N THR A 168 8.04 -0.51 7.60
CA THR A 168 7.93 -1.21 8.88
C THR A 168 7.53 -2.66 8.63
N ASP A 169 8.19 -3.61 9.29
CA ASP A 169 7.88 -5.04 9.21
C ASP A 169 7.63 -5.59 10.62
N ASN A 170 6.40 -6.02 10.89
CA ASN A 170 5.93 -6.58 12.15
C ASN A 170 5.62 -8.09 12.03
N SER A 171 6.17 -8.78 11.03
CA SER A 171 5.89 -10.20 10.79
C SER A 171 6.24 -11.05 12.02
N THR A 172 5.33 -11.93 12.43
CA THR A 172 5.40 -12.68 13.69
C THR A 172 5.61 -14.18 13.52
N ALA A 173 5.57 -14.68 12.27
CA ALA A 173 5.67 -16.11 12.03
C ALA A 173 6.94 -16.71 12.65
N PRO A 174 6.84 -17.89 13.32
CA PRO A 174 7.97 -18.53 13.95
C PRO A 174 9.07 -18.81 12.92
N GLY A 175 10.32 -18.69 13.37
CA GLY A 175 11.49 -19.19 12.64
C GLY A 175 11.56 -20.72 12.66
N GLU A 176 12.78 -21.26 12.76
CA GLU A 176 13.11 -22.69 12.59
C GLU A 176 12.24 -23.69 13.40
N GLY A 177 11.63 -23.28 14.52
CA GLY A 177 10.77 -24.17 15.34
C GLY A 177 9.44 -24.61 14.71
N PHE A 178 8.94 -23.92 13.67
CA PHE A 178 7.80 -24.40 12.87
C PHE A 178 8.19 -25.59 11.99
N GLN A 179 9.49 -25.72 11.65
CA GLN A 179 10.03 -26.78 10.79
C GLN A 179 10.14 -28.13 11.50
N ASP A 180 10.41 -28.11 12.81
CA ASP A 180 10.61 -29.33 13.59
C ASP A 180 9.32 -30.14 13.76
N PHE A 181 8.15 -29.49 13.71
CA PHE A 181 6.84 -30.13 13.86
C PHE A 181 6.15 -30.39 12.52
N PHE A 182 6.28 -29.46 11.56
CA PHE A 182 5.67 -29.56 10.24
C PHE A 182 6.77 -29.80 9.18
N THR A 183 7.10 -31.07 8.93
CA THR A 183 8.03 -31.46 7.87
C THR A 183 7.63 -30.85 6.52
N GLY A 184 8.55 -30.12 5.86
CA GLY A 184 8.31 -29.47 4.56
C GLY A 184 7.86 -28.01 4.62
N SER A 185 7.75 -27.43 5.81
CA SER A 185 7.27 -26.05 6.03
C SER A 185 8.17 -24.93 5.50
N ASP A 186 9.42 -25.20 5.12
CA ASP A 186 10.30 -24.22 4.48
C ASP A 186 9.75 -23.70 3.17
N GLY A 187 9.20 -24.60 2.35
CA GLY A 187 8.57 -24.25 1.09
C GLY A 187 7.33 -23.39 1.33
N PHE A 188 6.52 -23.78 2.31
CA PHE A 188 5.31 -23.07 2.72
C PHE A 188 5.62 -21.65 3.20
N MET A 189 6.52 -21.49 4.19
CA MET A 189 6.86 -20.16 4.71
C MET A 189 7.53 -19.28 3.67
N ARG A 190 8.32 -19.84 2.76
CA ARG A 190 8.91 -19.09 1.63
C ARG A 190 7.84 -18.63 0.65
N ALA A 191 6.85 -19.48 0.32
CA ALA A 191 5.73 -19.11 -0.52
C ALA A 191 4.93 -17.96 0.10
N LEU A 192 4.62 -18.04 1.40
CA LEU A 192 3.93 -16.96 2.11
C LEU A 192 4.73 -15.64 2.09
N ARG A 193 6.03 -15.70 2.39
CA ARG A 193 6.91 -14.53 2.41
C ARG A 193 7.13 -13.89 1.04
N SER A 194 7.06 -14.67 -0.05
CA SER A 194 7.24 -14.14 -1.41
C SER A 194 6.21 -13.07 -1.79
N GLY A 195 5.00 -13.14 -1.22
CA GLY A 195 4.00 -12.08 -1.40
C GLY A 195 4.45 -10.75 -0.78
N GLY A 196 5.17 -10.80 0.34
CA GLY A 196 5.74 -9.63 0.99
C GLY A 196 6.92 -9.01 0.25
N ASP A 197 7.56 -9.72 -0.67
CA ASP A 197 8.65 -9.20 -1.52
C ASP A 197 8.11 -8.45 -2.75
N ALA A 198 6.86 -8.71 -3.14
CA ALA A 198 6.19 -7.99 -4.21
C ALA A 198 5.66 -6.61 -3.75
N LEU A 199 5.48 -6.41 -2.43
CA LEU A 199 5.11 -5.10 -1.88
C LEU A 199 6.31 -4.16 -2.02
N GLN A 200 6.16 -3.12 -2.83
CA GLN A 200 7.21 -2.16 -3.11
C GLN A 200 6.73 -0.73 -2.81
N GLY A 201 7.69 0.15 -2.52
CA GLY A 201 7.39 1.57 -2.45
C GLY A 201 6.82 2.04 -3.79
N THR A 202 5.85 2.95 -3.73
CA THR A 202 5.26 3.56 -4.91
C THR A 202 6.19 4.58 -5.56
N SER A 203 7.41 4.78 -5.05
CA SER A 203 8.41 5.75 -5.53
C SER A 203 8.74 5.64 -7.03
N VAL A 204 8.31 4.57 -7.69
CA VAL A 204 8.42 4.34 -9.14
C VAL A 204 7.29 5.01 -9.95
N LEU A 205 6.23 5.48 -9.28
CA LEU A 205 5.20 6.34 -9.85
C LEU A 205 5.87 7.69 -10.14
N ASN A 206 6.50 7.79 -11.30
CA ASN A 206 6.93 9.08 -11.85
C ASN A 206 5.68 9.92 -12.07
N ILE A 207 5.30 10.73 -11.09
CA ILE A 207 4.17 11.67 -11.20
C ILE A 207 4.64 12.82 -12.09
N PRO A 208 4.26 12.87 -13.38
CA PRO A 208 4.64 13.97 -14.23
C PRO A 208 3.68 15.12 -13.91
N LEU A 209 4.04 15.93 -12.90
CA LEU A 209 3.38 17.21 -12.65
C LEU A 209 4.00 18.28 -13.57
N SER A 210 3.96 18.03 -14.89
CA SER A 210 4.30 19.06 -15.86
C SER A 210 3.08 19.96 -16.05
N PHE A 211 3.12 21.16 -15.48
CA PHE A 211 2.16 22.19 -15.85
C PHE A 211 2.36 22.54 -17.34
N PRO A 212 1.29 22.83 -18.09
CA PRO A 212 1.41 23.19 -19.50
C PRO A 212 2.38 24.35 -19.65
N ASP A 213 3.39 24.11 -20.48
CA ASP A 213 4.60 24.90 -20.73
C ASP A 213 4.25 26.27 -21.35
N GLY A 214 3.69 27.15 -20.54
CA GLY A 214 3.62 28.58 -20.80
C GLY A 214 4.77 29.24 -20.07
N GLN A 215 5.91 29.44 -20.75
CA GLN A 215 7.16 30.02 -20.22
C GLN A 215 7.08 31.44 -19.61
N THR A 216 5.90 31.92 -19.21
CA THR A 216 5.71 33.29 -18.71
C THR A 216 5.53 33.38 -17.20
N SER A 217 5.52 32.26 -16.48
CA SER A 217 5.03 32.21 -15.10
C SER A 217 5.86 31.29 -14.22
N THR A 218 6.66 31.84 -13.32
CA THR A 218 7.37 31.07 -12.28
C THR A 218 6.43 30.80 -11.10
N LEU A 219 6.33 29.55 -10.63
CA LEU A 219 5.60 29.25 -9.41
C LEU A 219 6.34 29.87 -8.21
N SER A 220 5.59 30.28 -7.19
CA SER A 220 6.13 30.83 -5.93
C SER A 220 5.78 29.98 -4.71
N SER A 221 4.71 29.20 -4.78
CA SER A 221 4.30 28.27 -3.73
C SER A 221 3.35 27.20 -4.27
N VAL A 222 3.23 26.11 -3.52
CA VAL A 222 2.28 25.01 -3.77
C VAL A 222 1.68 24.55 -2.43
N GLN A 223 0.36 24.38 -2.36
CA GLN A 223 -0.36 23.93 -1.18
C GLN A 223 -1.69 23.26 -1.57
N PHE A 224 -2.24 22.41 -0.71
CA PHE A 224 -3.62 21.97 -0.85
C PHE A 224 -4.59 23.01 -0.26
N SER A 225 -5.75 23.22 -0.90
CA SER A 225 -6.81 24.07 -0.37
C SER A 225 -7.63 23.34 0.71
N ASP A 226 -8.58 24.05 1.33
CA ASP A 226 -9.57 23.45 2.26
C ASP A 226 -10.51 22.44 1.57
N ASN A 227 -10.57 22.45 0.23
CA ASN A 227 -11.26 21.45 -0.58
C ASN A 227 -10.29 20.40 -1.16
N GLN A 228 -9.00 20.48 -0.79
CA GLN A 228 -7.92 19.57 -1.19
C GLN A 228 -7.63 19.60 -2.69
N ASP A 229 -7.98 20.72 -3.33
CA ASP A 229 -7.44 21.08 -4.63
C ASP A 229 -5.97 21.47 -4.46
N LEU A 230 -5.11 21.06 -5.39
CA LEU A 230 -3.72 21.48 -5.40
C LEU A 230 -3.63 22.88 -5.99
N VAL A 231 -3.25 23.86 -5.18
CA VAL A 231 -3.18 25.27 -5.55
C VAL A 231 -1.72 25.69 -5.62
N ALA A 232 -1.33 26.28 -6.74
CA ALA A 232 -0.02 26.88 -6.94
C ALA A 232 -0.14 28.37 -7.27
N SER A 233 0.64 29.20 -6.58
CA SER A 233 0.68 30.65 -6.81
C SER A 233 1.73 31.00 -7.85
N VAL A 234 1.40 31.92 -8.76
CA VAL A 234 2.30 32.41 -9.81
C VAL A 234 2.83 33.80 -9.42
N ALA A 235 4.16 33.95 -9.46
CA ALA A 235 4.84 35.23 -9.29
C ALA A 235 4.96 36.00 -10.61
#